data_AF-A0A1T2KXA8-F1
#
_entry.id   AF-A0A1T2KXA8-F1
#
_cell.length_a   1.000
_cell.length_b   1.000
_cell.length_c   1.000
_cell.angle_alpha   90.00
_cell.angle_beta   90.00
_cell.angle_gamma   90.00
#
_symmetry.space_group_name_H-M   'P 1'
#
loop_
_entity.id
_entity.type
_entity.pdbx_description
1 polymer ?
#
loop_
_entity_poly.entity_id
_entity_poly.type
_entity_poly.pdbx_seq_one_letter_code
_entity_poly.pdbx_strand_id
1 'polypeptide(L)'
;MSDYITYCADTQALITELQSKAPKLVHNDEQTGEIAFLMPKTPTLRNGAETLALVRDIDGTLLQLAAQLDHLEVLGTYEEVFADPAKKKIYDRVYDQSPRTVHGLKGETLTYTPPQGFPYSVQSRDSLSQQQERLA
;
A
#
# COMPACT_ATOMS: atom_id res chain seq x y z
N MET A 1 12.34 -11.76 -7.20
CA MET A 1 11.50 -10.57 -6.99
C MET A 1 10.06 -11.03 -7.03
N SER A 2 9.31 -10.74 -5.96
CA SER A 2 7.92 -11.19 -5.80
C SER A 2 7.08 -10.04 -5.27
N ASP A 3 5.80 -9.99 -5.64
CA ASP A 3 4.87 -8.97 -5.13
C ASP A 3 4.00 -9.59 -4.02
N TYR A 4 3.96 -8.94 -2.86
CA TYR A 4 3.24 -9.39 -1.67
C TYR A 4 2.21 -8.37 -1.23
N ILE A 5 1.05 -8.84 -0.81
CA ILE A 5 0.06 -8.03 -0.14
C ILE A 5 0.47 -7.94 1.34
N THR A 6 0.63 -6.71 1.80
CA THR A 6 0.94 -6.38 3.18
C THR A 6 -0.25 -5.72 3.84
N TYR A 7 -0.44 -6.01 5.12
CA TYR A 7 -1.51 -5.50 5.95
C TYR A 7 -0.94 -4.96 7.25
N CYS A 8 -1.55 -3.91 7.78
CA CYS A 8 -1.24 -3.37 9.09
C CYS A 8 -2.53 -2.89 9.75
N ALA A 9 -2.80 -3.34 10.98
CA ALA A 9 -4.00 -2.96 11.72
C ALA A 9 -3.92 -1.56 12.34
N ASP A 10 -2.70 -1.12 12.68
CA ASP A 10 -2.42 0.18 13.29
C ASP A 10 -1.22 0.82 12.61
N THR A 11 -1.51 1.70 11.65
CA THR A 11 -0.47 2.37 10.86
C THR A 11 0.45 3.22 11.73
N GLN A 12 -0.05 3.82 12.81
CA GLN A 12 0.76 4.70 13.65
C GLN A 12 1.76 3.88 14.48
N ALA A 13 1.32 2.73 14.98
CA ALA A 13 2.20 1.79 15.66
C ALA A 13 3.29 1.25 14.72
N LEU A 14 2.93 0.89 13.48
CA LEU A 14 3.91 0.47 12.47
C LEU A 14 4.93 1.57 12.14
N ILE A 15 4.50 2.82 11.98
CA ILE A 15 5.42 3.94 11.73
C ILE A 15 6.40 4.12 12.89
N THR A 16 5.89 4.11 14.13
CA THR A 16 6.72 4.23 15.34
C THR A 16 7.75 3.10 15.41
N GLU A 17 7.31 1.88 15.08
CA GLU A 17 8.16 0.71 15.06
C GLU A 17 9.24 0.80 13.96
N LEU A 18 8.87 1.23 12.75
CA LEU A 18 9.82 1.45 11.65
C LEU A 18 10.85 2.52 12.00
N GLN A 19 10.46 3.61 12.65
CA GLN A 19 11.40 4.64 13.11
C GLN A 19 12.42 4.09 14.11
N SER A 20 12.03 3.12 14.95
CA SER A 20 12.93 2.48 15.91
C SER A 20 13.80 1.39 15.28
N LYS A 21 13.22 0.49 14.49
CA LYS A 21 13.87 -0.74 14.02
C LYS A 21 14.51 -0.58 12.63
N ALA A 22 13.95 0.27 11.78
CA ALA A 22 14.41 0.48 10.41
C ALA A 22 14.28 1.95 9.95
N PRO A 23 14.91 2.93 10.65
CA PRO A 23 14.72 4.36 10.37
C PRO A 23 15.08 4.77 8.94
N LYS A 24 15.98 4.03 8.27
CA LYS A 24 16.37 4.26 6.87
C LYS A 24 15.23 4.02 5.87
N LEU A 25 14.18 3.31 6.28
CA LEU A 25 13.00 3.01 5.47
C LEU A 25 11.85 3.97 5.76
N VAL A 26 12.09 5.02 6.56
CA VAL A 26 11.10 6.04 6.88
C VAL A 26 11.53 7.34 6.21
N HIS A 27 10.65 7.93 5.43
CA HIS A 27 10.79 9.28 4.92
C HIS A 27 9.77 10.18 5.60
N ASN A 28 10.23 11.27 6.19
CA ASN A 28 9.35 12.31 6.69
C ASN A 28 9.34 13.43 5.65
N ASP A 29 8.18 13.70 5.08
CA ASP A 29 7.97 14.86 4.22
C ASP A 29 7.80 16.09 5.11
N GLU A 30 8.76 17.01 5.05
CA GLU A 30 8.77 18.23 5.89
C GLU A 30 7.67 19.24 5.50
N GLN A 31 7.11 19.15 4.29
CA GLN A 31 6.07 20.07 3.81
C GLN A 31 4.68 19.61 4.22
N THR A 32 4.42 18.31 4.14
CA THR A 32 3.10 17.73 4.45
C THR A 32 3.02 17.18 5.86
N GLY A 33 4.17 16.93 6.50
CA GLY A 33 4.25 16.18 7.76
C GLY A 33 3.94 14.69 7.59
N GLU A 34 3.76 14.21 6.36
CA GLU A 34 3.46 12.80 6.10
C GLU A 34 4.70 11.93 6.28
N ILE A 35 4.46 10.75 6.85
CA ILE A 35 5.50 9.75 7.07
C ILE A 35 5.27 8.61 6.07
N ALA A 36 6.24 8.40 5.19
CA ALA A 36 6.19 7.40 4.14
C ALA A 36 7.14 6.24 4.43
N PHE A 37 6.63 5.02 4.22
CA PHE A 37 7.43 3.80 4.21
C PHE A 37 8.09 3.62 2.84
N LEU A 38 9.42 3.71 2.81
CA LEU A 38 10.26 3.66 1.62
C LEU A 38 10.48 2.22 1.13
N MET A 39 9.44 1.65 0.56
CA MET A 39 9.52 0.41 -0.20
C MET A 39 8.80 0.56 -1.54
N PRO A 40 9.24 -0.12 -2.61
CA PRO A 40 8.52 -0.12 -3.87
C PRO A 40 7.15 -0.78 -3.66
N LYS A 41 6.08 0.02 -3.73
CA LYS A 41 4.72 -0.44 -3.44
C LYS A 41 3.68 0.37 -4.20
N THR A 42 2.48 -0.18 -4.31
CA THR A 42 1.31 0.60 -4.72
C THR A 42 0.97 1.65 -3.66
N PRO A 43 0.18 2.69 -4.01
CA PRO A 43 -0.40 3.57 -3.02
C PRO A 43 -1.10 2.77 -1.91
N THR A 44 -0.90 3.18 -0.66
CA THR A 44 -1.47 2.50 0.49
C THR A 44 -2.97 2.76 0.55
N LEU A 45 -3.76 1.69 0.55
CA LEU A 45 -5.19 1.74 0.83
C LEU A 45 -5.41 1.84 2.35
N ARG A 46 -6.47 2.53 2.74
CA ARG A 46 -6.77 2.85 4.14
C ARG A 46 -8.24 2.59 4.45
N ASN A 47 -8.50 1.98 5.59
CA ASN A 47 -9.83 1.94 6.22
C ASN A 47 -9.66 2.19 7.73
N GLY A 48 -9.93 3.42 8.17
CA GLY A 48 -9.60 3.83 9.53
C GLY A 48 -8.09 3.75 9.80
N ALA A 49 -7.71 3.01 10.85
CA ALA A 49 -6.31 2.77 11.23
C ALA A 49 -5.62 1.69 10.38
N GLU A 50 -6.41 0.84 9.71
CA GLU A 50 -5.94 -0.29 8.93
C GLU A 50 -5.40 0.17 7.58
N THR A 51 -4.30 -0.45 7.15
CA THR A 51 -3.69 -0.21 5.84
C THR A 51 -3.40 -1.50 5.08
N LEU A 52 -3.45 -1.38 3.75
CA LEU A 52 -3.15 -2.46 2.82
C LEU A 52 -2.34 -1.92 1.64
N ALA A 53 -1.30 -2.65 1.23
CA ALA A 53 -0.51 -2.29 0.05
C ALA A 53 0.05 -3.53 -0.65
N LEU A 54 0.20 -3.46 -1.97
CA LEU A 54 0.99 -4.41 -2.73
C LEU A 54 2.44 -3.92 -2.74
N VAL A 55 3.31 -4.65 -2.08
CA VAL A 55 4.72 -4.33 -1.93
C VAL A 55 5.55 -5.27 -2.77
N ARG A 56 6.45 -4.72 -3.56
CA ARG A 56 7.42 -5.48 -4.35
C ARG A 56 8.63 -5.78 -3.48
N ASP A 57 8.84 -7.06 -3.23
CA ASP A 57 9.98 -7.55 -2.50
C ASP A 57 11.17 -7.77 -3.44
N ILE A 58 12.21 -6.97 -3.20
CA ILE A 58 13.49 -7.05 -3.89
C ILE A 58 14.47 -7.75 -2.92
N ASP A 59 14.97 -8.90 -3.37
CA ASP A 59 15.98 -9.71 -2.67
C ASP A 59 15.59 -10.23 -1.27
N GLY A 60 14.29 -10.34 -0.96
CA GLY A 60 13.82 -10.86 0.32
C GLY A 60 13.78 -9.84 1.45
N THR A 61 14.04 -8.56 1.15
CA THR A 61 14.10 -7.47 2.12
C THR A 61 12.78 -7.31 2.88
N LEU A 62 11.64 -7.42 2.19
CA LEU A 62 10.32 -7.31 2.82
C LEU A 62 10.11 -8.38 3.88
N LEU A 63 10.39 -9.64 3.52
CA LEU A 63 10.14 -10.78 4.40
C LEU A 63 11.07 -10.75 5.62
N GLN A 64 12.34 -10.37 5.44
CA GLN A 64 13.29 -10.20 6.53
C GLN A 64 12.88 -9.07 7.48
N LEU A 65 12.37 -7.96 6.93
CA LEU A 65 11.88 -6.85 7.72
C LEU A 65 10.60 -7.21 8.47
N ALA A 66 9.62 -7.80 7.80
CA ALA A 66 8.35 -8.20 8.40
C ALA A 66 8.54 -9.18 9.56
N ALA A 67 9.52 -10.09 9.48
CA ALA A 67 9.87 -10.99 10.58
C ALA A 67 10.36 -10.27 11.86
N GLN A 68 10.74 -9.00 11.76
CA GLN A 68 11.20 -8.17 12.87
C GLN A 68 10.16 -7.14 13.33
N LEU A 69 9.06 -7.01 12.59
CA LEU A 69 8.00 -6.03 12.85
C LEU A 69 6.77 -6.71 13.42
N ASP A 70 6.26 -6.19 14.53
CA ASP A 70 5.09 -6.70 15.23
C ASP A 70 3.80 -6.22 14.56
N HIS A 71 3.84 -5.09 13.83
CA HIS A 71 2.65 -4.46 13.25
C HIS A 71 2.54 -4.58 11.72
N LEU A 72 3.51 -5.21 11.05
CA LEU A 72 3.48 -5.46 9.61
C LEU A 72 3.22 -6.93 9.33
N GLU A 73 2.06 -7.23 8.77
CA GLU A 73 1.71 -8.58 8.33
C GLU A 73 1.92 -8.73 6.83
N VAL A 74 2.62 -9.78 6.41
CA VAL A 74 2.67 -10.21 5.01
C VAL A 74 1.60 -11.27 4.81
N LEU A 75 0.47 -10.89 4.21
CA LEU A 75 -0.63 -11.82 3.96
C LEU A 75 -0.21 -12.90 2.95
N GLY A 76 0.60 -12.53 1.96
CA GLY A 76 1.12 -13.43 0.94
C GLY A 76 1.05 -12.82 -0.45
N THR A 77 1.31 -13.63 -1.45
CA THR A 77 1.08 -13.29 -2.86
C THR A 77 -0.41 -13.15 -3.16
N TYR A 78 -0.75 -12.61 -4.32
CA TYR A 78 -2.14 -12.59 -4.77
C TYR A 78 -2.80 -13.97 -4.78
N GLU A 79 -2.12 -14.97 -5.34
CA GLU A 79 -2.68 -16.32 -5.43
C GLU A 79 -3.00 -16.88 -4.05
N GLU A 80 -2.09 -16.70 -3.08
CA GLU A 80 -2.27 -17.15 -1.70
C GLU A 80 -3.40 -16.41 -0.98
N VAL A 81 -3.48 -15.09 -1.15
CA VAL A 81 -4.50 -14.26 -0.49
C VAL A 81 -5.90 -14.58 -0.99
N PHE A 82 -6.06 -14.81 -2.30
CA PHE A 82 -7.36 -15.11 -2.90
C PHE A 82 -7.75 -16.58 -2.81
N ALA A 83 -6.80 -17.49 -2.58
CA ALA A 83 -7.07 -18.90 -2.29
C ALA A 83 -7.47 -19.15 -0.82
N ASP A 84 -7.05 -18.30 0.11
CA ASP A 84 -7.34 -18.43 1.54
C ASP A 84 -8.46 -17.47 1.99
N PRO A 85 -9.64 -17.98 2.40
CA PRO A 85 -10.76 -17.14 2.84
C PRO A 85 -10.44 -16.21 4.02
N ALA A 86 -9.54 -16.60 4.92
CA ALA A 86 -9.17 -15.78 6.08
C ALA A 86 -8.35 -14.56 5.65
N LYS A 87 -7.38 -14.78 4.76
CA LYS A 87 -6.56 -13.69 4.18
C LYS A 87 -7.39 -12.77 3.30
N LYS A 88 -8.27 -13.36 2.47
CA LYS A 88 -9.19 -12.60 1.63
C LYS A 88 -10.12 -11.72 2.48
N LYS A 89 -10.58 -12.20 3.64
CA LYS A 89 -11.41 -11.40 4.54
C LYS A 89 -10.70 -10.15 5.07
N ILE A 90 -9.40 -10.24 5.37
CA ILE A 90 -8.59 -9.07 5.76
C ILE A 90 -8.45 -8.11 4.58
N TYR A 91 -8.14 -8.64 3.40
CA TYR A 91 -8.03 -7.87 2.16
C TYR A 91 -9.31 -7.08 1.85
N ASP A 92 -10.47 -7.75 1.83
CA ASP A 92 -11.77 -7.15 1.52
C ASP A 92 -12.22 -6.12 2.57
N ARG A 93 -11.74 -6.22 3.82
CA ARG A 93 -12.06 -5.26 4.88
C ARG A 93 -11.42 -3.90 4.63
N VAL A 94 -10.24 -3.86 4.02
CA VAL A 94 -9.52 -2.61 3.73
C VAL A 94 -9.78 -2.13 2.31
N TYR A 95 -9.87 -3.04 1.33
CA TYR A 95 -10.07 -2.67 -0.06
C TYR A 95 -11.56 -2.61 -0.43
N ASP A 96 -12.12 -1.40 -0.37
CA ASP A 96 -13.48 -1.14 -0.81
C ASP A 96 -13.64 -1.26 -2.33
N GLN A 97 -14.36 -2.30 -2.75
CA GLN A 97 -14.71 -2.59 -4.15
C GLN A 97 -16.13 -2.13 -4.51
N SER A 98 -16.78 -1.33 -3.66
CA SER A 98 -18.12 -0.83 -3.95
C SER A 98 -18.12 0.04 -5.20
N PRO A 99 -19.14 -0.07 -6.09
CA PRO A 99 -19.28 0.81 -7.23
C PRO A 99 -19.33 2.27 -6.81
N ARG A 100 -18.59 3.11 -7.53
CA ARG A 100 -18.47 4.54 -7.28
C ARG A 100 -19.06 5.30 -8.44
N THR A 101 -19.74 6.40 -8.11
CA THR A 101 -20.25 7.32 -9.12
C THR A 101 -19.25 8.44 -9.30
N VAL A 102 -18.80 8.65 -10.53
CA VAL A 102 -17.89 9.73 -10.91
C VAL A 102 -18.61 10.66 -11.87
N HIS A 103 -18.62 11.95 -11.56
CA HIS A 103 -19.15 12.96 -12.46
C HIS A 103 -18.04 13.40 -13.41
N GLY A 104 -18.28 13.20 -14.70
CA GLY A 104 -17.37 13.65 -15.75
C GLY A 104 -17.45 15.16 -15.95
N LEU A 105 -16.44 15.71 -16.63
CA LEU A 105 -16.28 17.15 -16.83
C LEU A 105 -17.39 17.78 -17.68
N LYS A 106 -18.20 16.99 -18.39
CA LYS A 106 -19.31 17.47 -19.23
C LYS A 106 -20.69 17.14 -18.65
N GLY A 107 -20.75 16.78 -17.35
CA GLY A 107 -22.01 16.49 -16.65
C GLY A 107 -22.53 15.06 -16.81
N GLU A 108 -21.79 14.20 -17.51
CA GLU A 108 -22.06 12.77 -17.57
C GLU A 108 -21.81 12.10 -16.21
N THR A 109 -22.62 11.09 -15.90
CA THR A 109 -22.43 10.27 -14.70
C THR A 109 -21.93 8.91 -15.13
N LEU A 110 -20.75 8.52 -14.63
CA LEU A 110 -20.12 7.24 -14.90
C LEU A 110 -20.08 6.41 -13.62
N THR A 111 -20.51 5.15 -13.72
CA THR A 111 -20.34 4.17 -12.64
C THR A 111 -19.05 3.39 -12.86
N TYR A 112 -18.16 3.43 -11.88
CA TYR A 112 -16.89 2.73 -11.88
C TYR A 112 -16.81 1.79 -10.68
N THR A 113 -16.57 0.51 -10.93
CA THR A 113 -16.30 -0.48 -9.88
C THR A 113 -14.80 -0.76 -9.85
N PRO A 114 -14.12 -0.57 -8.70
CA PRO A 114 -12.72 -0.92 -8.56
C PRO A 114 -12.45 -2.39 -8.93
N PRO A 115 -11.35 -2.70 -9.63
CA PRO A 115 -10.99 -4.08 -9.98
C PRO A 115 -10.68 -4.89 -8.72
N GLN A 116 -10.77 -6.22 -8.83
CA GLN A 116 -10.58 -7.14 -7.69
C GLN A 116 -9.19 -7.04 -7.05
N GLY A 117 -8.17 -6.64 -7.82
CA GLY A 117 -6.81 -6.41 -7.35
C GLY A 117 -6.40 -4.94 -7.45
N PHE A 118 -5.35 -4.58 -6.73
CA PHE A 118 -4.57 -3.37 -6.97
C PHE A 118 -4.26 -3.23 -8.48
N PRO A 119 -4.62 -2.11 -9.11
CA PRO A 119 -4.16 -1.83 -10.47
C PRO A 119 -2.64 -1.72 -10.43
N TYR A 120 -1.94 -2.56 -11.20
CA TYR A 120 -0.47 -2.56 -11.26
C TYR A 120 0.04 -1.15 -11.63
N SER A 121 0.41 -0.40 -10.60
CA SER A 121 1.18 0.83 -10.70
C SER A 121 2.22 0.74 -9.59
N VAL A 122 3.18 -0.17 -9.77
CA VAL A 122 4.42 -0.09 -9.00
C VAL A 122 5.10 1.16 -9.52
N GLN A 123 4.95 2.28 -8.80
CA GLN A 123 5.69 3.48 -9.11
C GLN A 123 7.17 3.11 -9.00
N SER A 124 7.84 3.00 -10.15
CA SER A 124 9.29 2.90 -10.20
C SER A 124 9.88 4.16 -9.55
N ARG A 125 11.10 4.10 -9.04
CA ARG A 125 11.83 5.29 -8.56
C ARG A 125 11.81 6.44 -9.60
N ASP A 126 11.78 6.11 -10.89
CA ASP A 126 11.70 7.07 -11.99
C ASP A 126 10.37 7.86 -12.01
N SER A 127 9.28 7.27 -11.49
CA SER A 127 7.95 7.90 -11.45
C SER A 127 7.87 9.00 -10.39
N LEU A 128 8.62 8.87 -9.29
CA LEU A 128 8.69 9.88 -8.22
C LEU A 128 9.52 11.09 -8.65
N SER A 129 10.61 10.87 -9.39
CA SER A 129 11.43 11.93 -9.98
C SER A 129 10.64 12.79 -10.97
N GLN A 130 9.80 12.16 -11.82
CA GLN A 130 8.99 12.89 -12.80
C GLN A 130 7.81 13.67 -12.20
N GLN A 131 7.31 13.27 -11.02
CA GLN A 131 6.27 14.05 -10.32
C GLN A 131 6.86 15.29 -9.64
N GLN A 132 8.09 15.23 -9.17
CA GLN A 132 8.80 16.38 -8.60
C GLN A 132 9.17 17.43 -9.66
N GLU A 133 9.56 17.01 -10.86
CA GLU A 133 9.86 17.93 -11.97
C GLU A 133 8.62 18.63 -12.56
N ARG A 134 7.41 18.07 -12.37
CA ARG A 134 6.15 18.66 -12.86
C ARG A 134 5.52 19.68 -11.91
N LEU A 135 6.06 19.81 -10.70
CA LEU A 135 5.61 20.75 -9.67
C LEU A 135 6.63 21.87 -9.43
N ALA A 136 7.72 21.91 -10.20
CA ALA A 136 8.69 23.00 -10.29
C ALA A 136 8.42 23.86 -11.55
#